data_AF-A0A963DEM4-F1
#
_entry.id   AF-A0A963DEM4-F1
#
_cell.length_a   1.000
_cell.length_b   1.000
_cell.length_c   1.000
_cell.angle_alpha   90.00
_cell.angle_beta   90.00
_cell.angle_gamma   90.00
#
_symmetry.space_group_name_H-M   'P 1'
#
loop_
_entity.id
_entity.type
_entity.pdbx_description
1 polymer ?
#
loop_
_entity_poly.entity_id
_entity_poly.type
_entity_poly.pdbx_seq_one_letter_code
_entity_poly.pdbx_strand_id
1 'polypeptide(L)' 'MKNSKLKPCRLSASVANLLGLPAAALTPGAQLLISDTEHLWFDSVAGVAIWQREGLQQGFPADSLEEALARVRCDNVG' A
#
# COMPACT_ATOMS: atom_id res chain seq x y z
N MET A 1 12.20 6.09 -17.69
CA MET A 1 11.83 5.63 -16.34
C MET A 1 10.49 4.92 -16.44
N LYS A 2 10.45 3.60 -16.20
CA LYS A 2 9.20 2.83 -16.24
C LYS A 2 8.33 3.35 -15.10
N ASN A 3 7.23 4.02 -15.43
CA ASN A 3 6.17 4.33 -14.47
C ASN A 3 5.63 2.98 -13.97
N SER A 4 6.18 2.49 -12.86
CA SER A 4 5.64 1.35 -12.13
C SER A 4 4.26 1.75 -11.63
N LYS A 5 3.24 1.52 -12.46
CA LYS A 5 1.86 1.82 -12.13
C LYS A 5 1.43 0.79 -11.10
N LEU A 6 1.44 1.19 -9.84
CA LEU A 6 0.70 0.53 -8.77
C LEU A 6 -0.73 0.29 -9.26
N LYS A 7 -1.11 -0.98 -9.39
CA LYS A 7 -2.45 -1.39 -9.84
C LYS A 7 -3.30 -1.70 -8.62
N PRO A 8 -4.55 -1.21 -8.55
CA PRO A 8 -5.46 -1.60 -7.50
C PRO A 8 -5.72 -3.11 -7.58
N CYS A 9 -5.42 -3.79 -6.49
CA CYS A 9 -5.71 -5.20 -6.29
C CYS A 9 -6.66 -5.35 -5.11
N ARG A 10 -7.62 -6.25 -5.27
CA ARG A 10 -8.55 -6.56 -4.20
C ARG A 10 -7.78 -7.21 -3.06
N LEU A 11 -7.80 -6.57 -1.89
CA LEU A 11 -7.20 -7.12 -0.68
C LEU A 11 -8.05 -8.31 -0.22
N SER A 12 -7.58 -9.52 -0.48
CA SER A 12 -8.18 -10.76 0.01
C SER A 12 -7.36 -11.30 1.19
N ALA A 13 -7.95 -12.18 1.98
CA ALA A 13 -7.24 -12.84 3.08
C ALA A 13 -5.95 -13.54 2.62
N SER A 14 -5.96 -14.15 1.43
CA SER A 14 -4.78 -14.76 0.84
C SER A 14 -3.69 -13.75 0.51
N VAL A 15 -4.06 -12.57 -0.02
CA VAL A 15 -3.11 -11.51 -0.35
C VAL A 15 -2.55 -10.86 0.92
N ALA A 16 -3.40 -10.61 1.94
CA ALA A 16 -2.92 -10.14 3.23
C ALA A 16 -1.92 -11.12 3.85
N ASN A 17 -2.20 -12.43 3.79
CA ASN A 17 -1.28 -13.46 4.29
C ASN A 17 0.04 -13.49 3.50
N LEU A 18 0.00 -13.34 2.17
CA LEU A 18 1.21 -13.25 1.33
C LEU A 18 2.06 -12.02 1.67
N LEU A 19 1.43 -10.91 2.06
CA LEU A 19 2.09 -9.67 2.46
C LEU A 19 2.48 -9.63 3.95
N GLY A 20 2.17 -10.68 4.71
CA GLY A 20 2.38 -10.69 6.16
C GLY A 20 1.52 -9.67 6.92
N LEU A 21 0.44 -9.18 6.31
CA LEU A 21 -0.50 -8.27 6.94
C LEU A 21 -1.40 -9.03 7.92
N PRO A 22 -1.68 -8.48 9.11
CA PRO A 22 -2.58 -9.10 10.06
C PRO A 22 -4.00 -9.15 9.50
N ALA A 23 -4.82 -10.11 9.93
CA ALA A 23 -6.22 -10.19 9.53
C ALA A 23 -7.02 -8.91 9.87
N ALA A 24 -6.58 -8.15 10.88
CA ALA A 24 -7.14 -6.84 11.22
C ALA A 24 -6.97 -5.79 10.10
N ALA A 25 -6.01 -5.99 9.19
CA ALA A 25 -5.81 -5.14 8.02
C ALA A 25 -6.82 -5.42 6.88
N LEU A 26 -7.64 -6.48 7.00
CA LEU A 26 -8.72 -6.80 6.05
C LEU A 26 -9.98 -6.03 6.41
N THR A 27 -9.93 -4.70 6.36
CA THR A 27 -11.13 -3.88 6.56
C THR A 27 -11.87 -3.69 5.23
N PRO A 28 -13.19 -3.42 5.27
CA PRO A 28 -13.95 -3.09 4.07
C PRO A 28 -13.41 -1.85 3.32
N GLY A 29 -12.74 -0.95 4.05
CA GLY A 29 -12.13 0.27 3.52
C GLY A 29 -10.64 0.12 3.16
N ALA A 30 -10.08 -1.08 3.29
CA ALA A 30 -8.70 -1.36 2.94
C ALA A 30 -8.54 -1.58 1.43
N GLN A 31 -7.62 -0.83 0.85
CA GLN A 31 -7.23 -0.90 -0.55
C GLN A 31 -5.77 -1.32 -0.63
N LEU A 32 -5.47 -2.19 -1.58
CA LEU A 32 -4.11 -2.59 -1.86
C LEU A 32 -3.76 -2.20 -3.29
N LEU A 33 -2.59 -1.62 -3.47
CA LEU A 33 -1.99 -1.48 -4.78
C LEU A 33 -0.68 -2.22 -4.82
N ILE A 34 -0.44 -2.90 -5.94
CA ILE A 34 0.78 -3.66 -6.15
C ILE A 34 1.40 -3.30 -7.49
N SER A 35 2.72 -3.29 -7.51
CA SER A 35 3.57 -3.23 -8.69
C SER A 35 4.58 -4.36 -8.63
N ASP A 36 5.47 -4.41 -9.60
CA ASP A 36 6.47 -5.48 -9.72
C ASP A 36 7.43 -5.53 -8.52
N THR A 37 7.73 -4.37 -7.93
CA THR A 37 8.74 -4.19 -6.88
C THR A 37 8.22 -3.56 -5.59
N GLU A 38 6.96 -3.14 -5.57
CA GLU A 38 6.40 -2.34 -4.48
C GLU A 38 4.91 -2.59 -4.26
N HIS A 39 4.47 -2.46 -3.02
CA HIS A 39 3.10 -2.63 -2.57
C HIS A 39 2.71 -1.45 -1.68
N LEU A 40 1.49 -0.95 -1.84
CA LEU A 40 0.89 0.08 -1.00
C LEU A 40 -0.42 -0.45 -0.46
N TRP A 41 -0.46 -0.73 0.83
CA TRP A 41 -1.68 -0.98 1.56
C TRP A 41 -2.18 0.34 2.15
N PHE A 42 -3.46 0.64 2.00
CA PHE A 42 -4.09 1.85 2.52
C PHE A 42 -5.43 1.50 3.17
N ASP A 43 -5.67 1.96 4.38
CA ASP A 43 -6.91 1.80 5.09
C ASP A 43 -7.55 3.16 5.34
N SER A 44 -8.67 3.40 4.65
CA SER A 44 -9.44 4.63 4.77
C SER A 44 -10.19 4.78 6.10
N VAL A 45 -10.46 3.68 6.80
CA VAL A 45 -11.16 3.68 8.10
C VAL A 45 -10.19 4.05 9.22
N ALA A 46 -8.97 3.51 9.15
CA ALA A 46 -7.92 3.78 10.13
C ALA A 46 -7.06 5.00 9.76
N GLY A 47 -7.14 5.53 8.54
CA GLY A 47 -6.38 6.70 8.08
C GLY A 47 -4.88 6.41 7.98
N VAL A 48 -4.52 5.19 7.58
CA VAL A 48 -3.13 4.72 7.58
C VAL A 48 -2.77 4.06 6.26
N ALA A 49 -1.53 4.25 5.85
CA ALA A 49 -0.93 3.59 4.71
C ALA A 49 0.36 2.87 5.11
N ILE A 50 0.61 1.74 4.47
CA ILE A 50 1.85 0.98 4.60
C ILE A 50 2.38 0.78 3.19
N TRP A 51 3.51 1.40 2.91
CA TRP A 51 4.28 1.17 1.70
C TRP A 51 5.38 0.15 1.97
N GLN A 52 5.51 -0.82 1.08
CA GLN A 52 6.55 -1.84 1.10
C GLN A 52 7.24 -1.87 -0.26
N ARG A 53 8.56 -1.85 -0.27
CA ARG A 53 9.43 -2.04 -1.43
C ARG A 53 10.54 -3.00 -1.01
N GLU A 54 11.16 -3.75 -1.92
CA GLU A 54 12.22 -4.73 -1.61
C GLU A 54 13.11 -4.36 -0.39
N GLY A 55 12.88 -5.04 0.75
CA GLY A 55 13.63 -4.85 2.00
C GLY A 55 13.25 -3.64 2.87
N LEU A 56 12.31 -2.79 2.43
CA LEU A 56 11.84 -1.59 3.11
C LEU A 56 10.33 -1.67 3.37
N GLN A 57 9.92 -1.37 4.60
CA GLN A 57 8.53 -1.21 4.97
C GLN A 57 8.37 0.10 5.76
N GLN A 58 7.49 0.97 5.28
CA GLN A 58 7.20 2.26 5.91
C GLN A 58 5.70 2.45 6.09
N GLY A 59 5.28 2.53 7.34
CA GLY A 59 3.93 2.96 7.71
C GLY A 59 3.86 4.47 7.88
N PHE A 60 2.80 5.10 7.40
CA PHE A 60 2.55 6.52 7.59
C PHE A 60 1.04 6.82 7.61
N PRO A 61 0.60 7.86 8.33
CA PRO A 61 -0.79 8.31 8.26
C PRO A 61 -1.09 8.86 6.87
N ALA A 62 -2.27 8.55 6.35
CA ALA A 62 -2.76 9.10 5.10
C ALA A 62 -4.27 9.27 5.17
N ASP A 63 -4.78 10.43 4.77
CA ASP A 63 -6.21 10.72 4.79
C ASP A 63 -6.92 10.20 3.52
N SER A 64 -6.16 9.89 2.47
CA SER A 64 -6.70 9.42 1.19
C SER A 64 -5.69 8.57 0.42
N LEU A 65 -6.21 7.71 -0.45
CA LEU A 65 -5.37 6.85 -1.27
C LEU A 65 -4.46 7.66 -2.22
N GLU A 66 -4.97 8.76 -2.77
CA GLU A 66 -4.19 9.66 -3.62
C GLU A 66 -3.02 10.31 -2.88
N GLU A 67 -3.24 10.72 -1.62
CA GLU A 67 -2.18 11.24 -0.76
C GLU A 67 -1.14 10.16 -0.46
N ALA A 68 -1.60 8.95 -0.13
CA ALA A 68 -0.70 7.83 0.10
C ALA A 68 0.17 7.52 -1.13
N LEU A 69 -0.43 7.54 -2.31
CA LEU A 69 0.28 7.36 -3.58
C LEU A 69 1.23 8.51 -3.88
N ALA A 70 0.84 9.77 -3.62
CA ALA A 70 1.69 10.92 -3.83
C ALA A 70 2.94 10.84 -2.95
N ARG A 71 2.80 10.39 -1.70
CA ARG A 71 3.89 10.24 -0.74
C ARG A 71 4.88 9.16 -1.16
N VAL A 72 4.39 8.00 -1.58
CA VAL A 72 5.21 6.92 -2.15
C VAL A 72 5.95 7.36 -3.41
N ARG A 73 5.29 8.12 -4.30
CA ARG A 73 5.91 8.64 -5.52
C ARG A 73 6.96 9.70 -5.25
N CYS A 74 6.80 10.49 -4.19
CA CYS A 74 7.77 11.53 -3.81
C CYS A 74 9.03 10.92 -3.19
N ASP A 75 8.90 9.83 -2.42
CA ASP A 75 10.02 9.11 -1.82
C ASP A 75 10.91 8.39 -2.87
N ASN A 76 10.33 7.97 -4.00
CA ASN A 76 11.02 7.33 -5.12
C ASN A 76 11.90 8.28 -5.99
N VAL A 77 12.08 9.54 -5.59
CA VAL A 77 12.92 10.56 -6.29
C VAL A 77 14.25 10.85 -5.55
N GLY A 78 14.58 10.08 -4.51
CA GLY A 78 15.88 10.13 -3.81
C GLY A 78 16.99 9.35 -4.52
#